data_AF-A0A3D5AQI1-F1
#
_entry.id   AF-A0A3D5AQI1-F1
#
_cell.length_a   1.000
_cell.length_b   1.000
_cell.length_c   1.000
_cell.angle_alpha   90.00
_cell.angle_beta   90.00
_cell.angle_gamma   90.00
#
_symmetry.space_group_name_H-M   'P 1'
#
loop_
_entity.id
_entity.type
_entity.pdbx_description
1 polymer ?
#
loop_
_entity_poly.entity_id
_entity_poly.type
_entity_poly.pdbx_seq_one_letter_code
_entity_poly.pdbx_strand_id
1 'polypeptide(L)' 'MTLTLDSATIAAAKAAAGASGLSLSAWIDKAARDRAIGQAAVISAAQDRQLDREFADWDAMAADRVLGKAA' A
#
# COMPACT_ATOMS: atom_id res chain seq x y z
N MET A 1 -7.99 22.28 8.09
CA MET A 1 -8.72 21.13 8.66
C MET A 1 -8.12 20.85 10.03
N THR A 2 -8.89 21.04 11.09
CA THR A 2 -8.42 20.87 12.48
C THR A 2 -9.05 19.60 13.04
N LEU A 3 -8.23 18.58 13.32
CA LEU A 3 -8.69 17.35 13.95
C LEU A 3 -8.66 17.50 15.46
N THR A 4 -9.81 17.38 16.10
CA THR A 4 -9.92 17.35 17.57
C THR A 4 -9.75 15.91 18.03
N LEU A 5 -8.70 15.65 18.79
CA LEU A 5 -8.47 14.36 19.44
C LEU A 5 -8.87 14.46 20.91
N ASP A 6 -9.52 13.43 21.44
CA ASP A 6 -9.79 13.38 22.87
C ASP A 6 -8.49 13.24 23.67
N SER A 7 -8.53 13.64 24.94
CA SER A 7 -7.37 13.69 25.81
C SER A 7 -6.73 12.31 26.08
N ALA A 8 -7.52 11.24 26.12
CA ALA A 8 -7.02 9.87 26.27
C ALA A 8 -6.30 9.42 25.00
N THR A 9 -6.81 9.75 23.81
CA THR A 9 -6.11 9.46 22.55
C THR A 9 -4.77 10.20 22.46
N ILE A 10 -4.71 11.46 22.89
CA ILE A 10 -3.44 12.21 22.95
C ILE A 10 -2.46 11.57 23.93
N ALA A 11 -2.93 11.12 25.10
CA ALA A 11 -2.08 10.45 26.08
C ALA A 11 -1.52 9.12 25.54
N ALA A 12 -2.35 8.31 24.89
CA ALA A 12 -1.93 7.07 24.26
C ALA A 12 -0.89 7.30 23.15
N ALA A 13 -1.11 8.31 22.30
CA ALA A 13 -0.16 8.67 21.24
C ALA A 13 1.19 9.12 21.81
N LYS A 14 1.19 9.90 22.90
CA LYS A 14 2.43 10.29 23.60
C LYS A 14 3.16 9.10 24.20
N ALA A 15 2.44 8.16 24.81
CA ALA A 15 3.04 6.94 25.36
C ALA A 15 3.68 6.08 24.26
N ALA A 16 3.01 5.90 23.13
CA ALA A 16 3.53 5.18 21.97
C ALA A 16 4.77 5.85 21.36
N ALA A 17 4.75 7.19 21.26
CA ALA A 17 5.91 7.96 20.82
C ALA A 17 7.10 7.79 21.77
N GLY A 18 6.85 7.89 23.09
CA GLY A 18 7.86 7.68 24.13
C GLY A 18 8.45 6.28 24.11
N ALA A 19 7.63 5.24 23.94
CA ALA A 19 8.08 3.84 23.80
C ALA A 19 8.97 3.63 22.56
N SER A 20 8.81 4.47 21.54
CA SER A 20 9.61 4.46 20.31
C SER A 20 10.83 5.39 20.37
N GLY A 21 11.03 6.11 21.48
CA GLY A 21 12.09 7.12 21.62
C GLY A 21 11.91 8.34 20.71
N LEU A 22 10.69 8.62 20.25
CA LEU A 22 10.38 9.70 19.32
C LEU A 22 9.58 10.81 19.98
N SER A 23 9.65 12.02 19.43
CA SER A 23 8.68 13.06 19.73
C SER A 23 7.30 12.67 19.18
N LEU A 24 6.22 13.23 19.74
CA LEU A 24 4.86 12.95 19.27
C LEU A 24 4.68 13.27 17.78
N SER A 25 5.21 14.41 17.31
CA SER A 25 5.13 14.80 15.90
C SER A 25 5.89 13.82 14.99
N ALA A 26 7.13 13.45 15.36
CA ALA A 26 7.92 12.51 14.58
C ALA A 26 7.27 11.11 14.53
N TRP A 27 6.65 10.69 15.63
CA TRP A 27 5.89 9.45 15.68
C TRP A 27 4.67 9.48 14.77
N ILE A 28 3.89 10.57 14.79
CA ILE A 28 2.73 10.76 13.90
C ILE A 28 3.16 10.75 12.43
N ASP A 29 4.22 11.49 12.08
CA ASP A 29 4.75 11.54 10.72
C ASP A 29 5.21 10.16 10.25
N LYS A 30 5.88 9.40 11.12
CA LYS A 30 6.29 8.03 10.83
C LYS A 30 5.07 7.14 10.60
N ALA A 31 4.08 7.17 11.49
CA ALA A 31 2.87 6.37 11.38
C ALA A 31 2.09 6.69 10.08
N ALA A 32 2.02 7.97 9.70
CA ALA A 32 1.39 8.41 8.46
C ALA A 32 2.13 7.86 7.23
N ARG A 33 3.47 7.94 7.21
CA ARG A 33 4.29 7.39 6.12
C ARG A 33 4.16 5.87 6.01
N ASP A 34 4.25 5.16 7.12
CA ASP A 34 4.11 3.71 7.16
C ASP A 34 2.75 3.28 6.59
N ARG A 35 1.68 4.01 6.94
CA ARG A 35 0.35 3.75 6.40
C ARG A 35 0.24 4.07 4.91
N ALA A 36 0.84 5.16 4.46
CA ALA A 36 0.86 5.52 3.03
C ALA A 36 1.61 4.48 2.19
N ILE A 37 2.79 4.02 2.65
CA ILE A 37 3.56 2.96 2.00
C ILE A 37 2.75 1.66 1.96
N GLY A 38 2.12 1.28 3.06
CA GLY A 38 1.27 0.10 3.12
C GLY A 38 0.11 0.15 2.11
N GLN A 39 -0.55 1.30 1.98
CA GLN A 39 -1.61 1.49 0.99
C GLN A 39 -1.07 1.43 -0.45
N ALA A 40 0.07 2.07 -0.71
CA ALA A 40 0.71 2.02 -2.02
C ALA A 40 1.09 0.58 -2.41
N ALA A 41 1.59 -0.22 -1.47
CA ALA A 41 1.92 -1.62 -1.71
C ALA A 41 0.66 -2.46 -2.03
N VAL A 42 -0.46 -2.21 -1.34
CA VAL A 42 -1.74 -2.89 -1.64
C VAL A 42 -2.24 -2.52 -3.04
N ILE A 43 -2.18 -1.23 -3.40
CA ILE A 43 -2.59 -0.76 -4.73
C ILE A 43 -1.69 -1.36 -5.81
N SER A 44 -0.36 -1.35 -5.62
CA SER A 44 0.59 -1.97 -6.53
C SER A 44 0.27 -3.44 -6.74
N ALA A 45 0.08 -4.21 -5.66
CA ALA A 45 -0.26 -5.63 -5.76
C ALA A 45 -1.64 -5.87 -6.39
N ALA A 46 -2.57 -4.93 -6.30
CA ALA A 46 -3.85 -5.03 -7.00
C ALA A 46 -3.69 -4.77 -8.51
N GLN A 47 -2.86 -3.78 -8.87
CA GLN A 47 -2.51 -3.46 -10.26
C GLN A 47 -1.75 -4.62 -10.91
N ASP A 48 -0.75 -5.21 -10.25
CA ASP A 48 -0.01 -6.36 -10.78
C ASP A 48 -0.96 -7.52 -11.09
N ARG A 49 -1.87 -7.86 -10.17
CA ARG A 49 -2.89 -8.91 -10.39
C ARG A 49 -3.91 -8.56 -11.48
N GLN A 50 -4.08 -7.29 -11.80
CA GLN A 50 -4.96 -6.84 -12.87
C GLN A 50 -4.24 -6.94 -14.21
N LEU A 51 -2.96 -6.54 -14.28
CA LEU A 51 -2.10 -6.70 -15.45
C LEU A 51 -1.96 -8.19 -15.82
N ASP A 52 -1.67 -9.06 -14.84
CA ASP A 52 -1.61 -10.51 -15.06
C ASP A 52 -2.90 -11.07 -15.68
N ARG A 53 -4.06 -10.48 -15.33
CA ARG A 53 -5.37 -10.88 -15.87
C ARG A 53 -5.65 -10.28 -17.24
N GLU A 54 -5.34 -9.00 -17.44
CA GLU A 54 -5.60 -8.29 -18.70
C GLU A 54 -4.70 -8.77 -19.84
N PHE A 55 -3.48 -9.21 -19.52
CA PHE A 55 -2.52 -9.70 -20.51
C PHE A 55 -2.49 -11.23 -20.66
N ALA A 56 -3.22 -11.98 -19.82
CA ALA A 56 -3.34 -13.44 -19.98
C ALA A 56 -3.88 -13.84 -21.37
N ASP A 57 -4.84 -13.08 -21.90
CA ASP A 57 -5.41 -13.31 -23.23
C ASP A 57 -4.40 -12.96 -24.35
N TRP A 58 -3.55 -11.95 -24.12
CA TRP A 58 -2.49 -11.56 -25.05
C TRP A 58 -1.35 -12.57 -25.06
N ASP A 59 -0.97 -13.11 -23.90
CA ASP A 59 0.03 -14.18 -23.77
C ASP A 59 -0.47 -15.48 -24.39
N ALA A 60 -1.75 -15.82 -24.23
CA ALA A 60 -2.38 -16.96 -24.90
C ALA A 60 -2.38 -16.78 -26.44
N MET A 61 -2.72 -15.59 -26.94
CA MET A 61 -2.66 -15.27 -28.36
C MET A 61 -1.22 -15.26 -28.92
N ALA A 62 -0.25 -14.79 -28.14
CA ALA A 62 1.16 -14.81 -28.51
C ALA A 62 1.69 -16.25 -28.53
N ALA A 63 1.32 -17.09 -27.56
CA ALA A 63 1.66 -18.50 -27.52
C ALA A 63 1.08 -19.25 -28.73
N ASP A 64 -0.18 -19.02 -29.11
CA ASP A 64 -0.80 -19.62 -30.30
C ASP A 64 -0.12 -19.16 -31.61
N ARG A 65 0.33 -17.90 -31.67
CA ARG A 65 1.10 -17.36 -32.81
C ARG A 65 2.50 -17.96 -32.92
N VAL A 66 3.19 -18.17 -31.80
CA VAL A 66 4.56 -18.73 -31.75
C VAL A 66 4.56 -20.25 -31.96
N LEU A 67 3.54 -20.96 -31.47
CA LEU A 67 3.40 -22.41 -31.62
C LEU A 67 2.72 -22.83 -32.95
N GLY A 68 2.41 -21.87 -33.81
CA GLY A 68 1.99 -22.14 -35.20
C GLY A 68 0.64 -22.83 -35.35
N LYS A 69 -0.34 -22.49 -34.50
CA LYS A 69 -1.75 -22.94 -34.67
C LYS A 69 -2.63 -21.92 -35.40
N ALA A 70 -2.04 -21.04 -36.20
CA ALA A 70 -2.76 -20.34 -37.25
C ALA A 70 -2.56 -21.12 -38.57
N ALA A 71 -3.42 -22.12 -38.78
CA ALA A 71 -3.68 -22.72 -40.08
C ALA A 71 -5.01 -22.17 -40.61
#